data_AF-D9PGT8-F1
#
_entry.id   AF-D9PGT8-F1
#
_cell.length_a   1.000
_cell.length_b   1.000
_cell.length_c   1.000
_cell.angle_alpha   90.00
_cell.angle_beta   90.00
_cell.angle_gamma   90.00
#
_symmetry.space_group_name_H-M   'P 1'
#
loop_
_entity.id
_entity.type
_entity.pdbx_description
1 polymer ?
#
loop_
_entity_poly.entity_id
_entity_poly.type
_entity_poly.pdbx_seq_one_letter_code
_entity_poly.pdbx_strand_id
1 'polypeptide(L)' 'MKILAIETSCDETAISVVDFKSKYKFEVLSDIVLSQINLHKEYGGVFPALAKREHIKNIYPIFFKSLKKIKIF' A
#
# COMPACT_ATOMS: atom_id res chain seq x y z
N MET A 1 -9.99 -4.93 16.52
CA MET A 1 -8.60 -5.38 16.33
C MET A 1 -8.09 -4.65 15.10
N LYS A 2 -6.99 -3.91 15.21
CA LYS A 2 -6.43 -3.21 14.04
C LYS A 2 -5.54 -4.16 13.24
N ILE A 3 -5.76 -4.23 11.93
CA ILE A 3 -5.00 -5.03 10.98
C ILE A 3 -4.29 -4.06 10.04
N LEU A 4 -2.98 -4.19 9.92
CA LEU A 4 -2.18 -3.52 8.89
C LEU A 4 -2.06 -4.48 7.70
N ALA A 5 -2.64 -4.10 6.56
CA ALA A 5 -2.48 -4.86 5.32
C ALA A 5 -1.50 -4.15 4.39
N ILE A 6 -0.67 -4.95 3.72
CA ILE A 6 0.36 -4.51 2.77
C ILE A 6 0.12 -5.27 1.47
N GLU A 7 0.09 -4.55 0.36
CA GLU A 7 -0.09 -5.11 -0.98
C GLU A 7 1.07 -4.64 -1.87
N THR A 8 1.85 -5.60 -2.38
CA THR A 8 3.04 -5.40 -3.22
C THR A 8 3.22 -6.57 -4.21
N SER A 9 2.13 -7.14 -4.73
CA SER A 9 2.19 -8.31 -5.61
C SER A 9 2.63 -8.00 -7.04
N CYS A 10 2.29 -6.81 -7.55
CA CYS A 10 2.54 -6.40 -8.94
C CYS A 10 3.23 -5.02 -9.01
N ASP A 11 2.52 -3.96 -9.38
CA ASP A 11 3.07 -2.61 -9.59
C ASP A 11 2.45 -1.54 -8.69
N GLU A 12 1.54 -1.93 -7.79
CA GLU A 12 1.04 -1.10 -6.70
C GLU A 12 1.81 -1.34 -5.41
N THR A 13 2.20 -0.26 -4.73
CA THR A 13 2.57 -0.32 -3.31
C THR A 13 1.40 0.26 -2.52
N ALA A 14 0.69 -0.58 -1.79
CA ALA A 14 -0.48 -0.16 -1.04
C ALA A 14 -0.43 -0.60 0.42
N ILE A 15 -0.94 0.26 1.30
CA ILE A 15 -1.09 0.01 2.73
C ILE A 15 -2.49 0.43 3.15
N SER A 16 -3.15 -0.43 3.93
CA SER A 16 -4.39 -0.09 4.62
C SER A 16 -4.33 -0.47 6.09
N VAL A 17 -5.07 0.27 6.92
CA VAL A 17 -5.36 -0.13 8.29
C VAL A 17 -6.85 -0.35 8.41
N VAL A 18 -7.22 -1.55 8.85
CA VAL A 18 -8.60 -1.98 9.02
C VAL A 18 -8.87 -2.23 10.49
N ASP A 19 -9.91 -1.62 11.06
CA ASP A 19 -10.42 -2.00 12.38
C ASP A 19 -11.45 -3.12 12.23
N PHE A 20 -11.01 -4.34 12.50
CA PHE A 20 -11.85 -5.52 12.52
C PHE A 20 -12.62 -5.59 13.85
N LYS A 21 -13.93 -5.41 13.80
CA LYS A 21 -14.82 -5.38 14.98
C LYS A 21 -15.47 -6.75 15.22
N SER A 22 -15.94 -7.41 14.16
CA SER A 22 -16.48 -8.78 14.20
C SER A 22 -16.46 -9.42 12.81
N LYS A 23 -16.85 -10.71 12.71
CA LYS A 23 -16.85 -11.50 11.47
C LYS A 23 -17.45 -10.78 10.24
N TYR A 24 -18.45 -9.93 10.46
CA TYR A 24 -19.15 -9.20 9.38
C TYR A 24 -19.07 -7.68 9.54
N LYS A 25 -18.23 -7.19 10.45
CA LYS A 25 -18.12 -5.75 10.74
C LYS A 25 -16.66 -5.35 10.81
N PHE A 26 -16.24 -4.54 9.86
CA PHE A 26 -14.94 -3.90 9.85
C PHE A 26 -15.07 -2.47 9.34
N GLU A 27 -14.04 -1.66 9.59
CA GLU A 27 -13.95 -0.30 9.13
C GLU A 27 -12.55 -0.06 8.55
N VAL A 28 -12.48 0.52 7.36
CA VAL A 28 -11.19 0.92 6.76
C VAL A 28 -10.81 2.28 7.33
N LEU A 29 -9.79 2.31 8.19
CA LEU A 29 -9.30 3.53 8.82
C LEU A 29 -8.33 4.30 7.90
N SER A 30 -7.57 3.58 7.08
CA SER A 30 -6.71 4.16 6.05
C SER A 30 -6.55 3.24 4.85
N ASP A 31 -6.34 3.84 3.68
CA ASP A 31 -6.17 3.21 2.38
C ASP A 31 -5.26 4.11 1.53
N ILE A 32 -4.04 3.67 1.25
CA ILE A 32 -3.09 4.43 0.45
C ILE A 32 -2.56 3.50 -0.62
N VAL A 33 -2.66 3.95 -1.87
CA VAL A 33 -2.18 3.22 -3.05
C VAL A 33 -1.22 4.13 -3.81
N LEU A 34 -0.05 3.61 -4.17
CA LEU A 34 0.86 4.21 -5.12
C LEU A 34 1.05 3.26 -6.29
N SER A 35 0.58 3.66 -7.46
CA SER A 35 0.74 2.89 -8.70
C SER A 35 2.01 3.30 -9.45
N GLN A 36 2.69 2.31 -10.02
CA GLN A 36 3.90 2.48 -10.82
C GLN A 36 3.62 2.43 -12.33
N ILE A 37 2.36 2.38 -12.78
CA ILE A 37 1.96 2.26 -14.20
C ILE A 37 2.79 3.17 -15.12
N ASN A 38 2.98 4.43 -14.74
CA ASN A 38 3.72 5.40 -15.56
C ASN A 38 5.20 5.04 -15.76
N LEU A 39 5.83 4.34 -14.82
CA LEU A 39 7.21 3.88 -14.91
C LEU A 39 7.33 2.64 -15.80
N HIS A 40 6.29 1.81 -15.82
CA HIS A 40 6.25 0.58 -16.63
C HIS A 40 5.87 0.83 -18.10
N LYS A 41 5.30 2.01 -18.42
CA LYS A 41 4.89 2.38 -19.79
C LYS A 41 6.01 2.26 -20.83
N GLU A 42 7.25 2.62 -20.49
CA GLU A 42 8.36 2.54 -21.46
C GLU A 42 8.74 1.09 -21.82
N TYR A 43 8.39 0.13 -20.96
CA TYR A 43 8.71 -1.28 -21.14
C TYR A 43 7.58 -2.08 -21.80
N GLY A 44 6.42 -1.45 -22.08
CA GLY A 44 5.25 -2.13 -22.66
C GLY A 44 4.58 -3.14 -21.72
N GLY A 45 4.93 -3.14 -20.44
CA GLY A 45 4.45 -4.06 -19.42
C GLY A 45 5.20 -3.91 -18.10
N VAL A 46 4.77 -4.62 -17.06
CA VAL A 46 5.41 -4.55 -15.74
C VAL A 46 6.83 -5.10 -15.84
N PHE A 47 7.82 -4.26 -15.50
CA PHE A 47 9.21 -4.68 -15.42
C PHE A 47 9.55 -5.12 -13.98
N PRO A 48 9.73 -6.42 -13.68
CA PRO A 48 9.74 -6.91 -12.31
C PRO A 48 10.85 -6.32 -11.42
N ALA A 49 12.04 -6.09 -11.97
CA ALA A 49 13.15 -5.51 -11.24
C ALA A 49 12.87 -4.04 -10.83
N LEU A 50 12.23 -3.28 -11.71
CA LEU A 50 11.78 -1.92 -11.45
C LEU A 50 10.66 -1.92 -10.40
N ALA A 51 9.70 -2.84 -10.51
CA ALA A 51 8.60 -2.93 -9.56
C ALA A 51 9.09 -3.17 -8.13
N LYS A 52 9.98 -4.16 -7.96
CA LYS A 52 10.67 -4.43 -6.68
C LYS A 52 11.36 -3.19 -6.12
N ARG A 53 12.10 -2.46 -6.96
CA ARG A 53 12.82 -1.24 -6.54
C ARG A 53 11.87 -0.18 -6.02
N GLU A 54 10.77 0.06 -6.74
CA GLU A 54 9.78 1.05 -6.35
C GLU A 54 8.99 0.64 -5.10
N HIS A 55 8.71 -0.65 -4.87
CA HIS A 55 8.13 -1.09 -3.59
C HIS A 55 9.03 -0.75 -2.40
N ILE A 56 10.33 -1.09 -2.48
CA ILE A 56 11.30 -0.80 -1.40
C ILE A 56 11.39 0.69 -1.12
N LYS A 57 11.41 1.51 -2.17
CA LYS A 57 11.47 2.97 -2.08
C LYS A 57 10.22 3.55 -1.40
N ASN A 58 9.04 3.01 -1.70
CA ASN A 58 7.77 3.63 -1.33
C ASN A 58 7.15 3.08 -0.04
N ILE A 59 7.50 1.86 0.40
CA ILE A 59 6.83 1.18 1.51
C ILE A 59 6.87 1.97 2.83
N TYR A 60 8.01 2.55 3.20
CA TYR A 60 8.14 3.35 4.42
C TYR A 60 7.37 4.68 4.33
N PRO A 61 7.52 5.51 3.27
CA PRO A 61 6.72 6.72 3.11
C PRO A 61 5.22 6.49 3.23
N ILE A 62 4.67 5.47 2.56
CA ILE A 62 3.23 5.21 2.63
C ILE A 62 2.79 4.62 3.97
N PHE A 63 3.66 3.86 4.64
CA PHE A 63 3.41 3.35 5.98
C PHE A 63 3.21 4.49 6.98
N PHE A 64 4.15 5.44 7.03
CA PHE A 64 4.01 6.62 7.90
C PHE A 64 2.81 7.48 7.52
N LYS A 65 2.55 7.66 6.22
CA LYS A 65 1.36 8.39 5.75
C LYS A 65 0.06 7.71 6.22
N SER A 66 0.01 6.38 6.21
CA SER A 66 -1.13 5.58 6.68
C SER A 66 -1.35 5.77 8.18
N LEU A 67 -0.29 5.65 8.98
CA LEU A 67 -0.36 5.81 10.44
C LEU A 67 -0.74 7.23 10.87
N LYS A 68 -0.26 8.24 10.14
CA LYS A 68 -0.65 9.64 10.37
C LYS A 68 -2.13 9.88 10.07
N LYS A 69 -2.68 9.25 9.02
CA LYS A 69 -4.12 9.34 8.66
C LYS A 69 -5.02 8.86 9.81
N ILE A 70 -4.56 7.89 10.59
CA ILE A 70 -5.30 7.31 11.73
C ILE A 70 -4.84 7.82 13.09
N LYS A 71 -4.02 8.88 13.13
CA LYS A 71 -3.56 9.55 14.36
C LYS A 71 -2.85 8.62 15.35
N ILE A 72 -2.13 7.62 14.86
CA ILE A 72 -1.23 6.79 15.70
C ILE A 72 0.13 7.49 15.91
N PHE A 73 0.44 8.51 15.10
CA PHE A 73 1.58 9.42 15.20
C PHE A 73 1.17 10.84 14.81
#